data_AF-A0A3B9M4S1-F1
#
_entry.id   AF-A0A3B9M4S1-F1
#
_cell.length_a   1.000
_cell.length_b   1.000
_cell.length_c   1.000
_cell.angle_alpha   90.00
_cell.angle_beta   90.00
_cell.angle_gamma   90.00
#
_symmetry.space_group_name_H-M   'P 1'
#
loop_
_entity.id
_entity.type
_entity.pdbx_description
1 polymer ?
#
loop_
_entity_poly.entity_id
_entity_poly.type
_entity_poly.pdbx_seq_one_letter_code
_entity_poly.pdbx_strand_id
1 'polypeptide(L)'
;MKIADRLTTLPPYLFARIEQKIEELKEKKVDVISLGIGDPDLPTPPHIVQKLIEQANNPENHRYPSSAGMMAFRRAVADWYQRRFQVEL
;
A
#
# COMPACT_ATOMS: atom_id res chain seq x y z
N MET A 1 8.41 32.08 5.93
CA MET A 1 7.22 31.27 6.27
C MET A 1 7.59 30.38 7.45
N LYS A 2 6.88 30.48 8.59
CA LYS A 2 7.15 29.64 9.76
C LYS A 2 6.37 28.33 9.62
N ILE A 3 7.06 27.20 9.64
CA ILE A 3 6.44 25.86 9.63
C ILE A 3 6.12 25.42 11.06
N ALA A 4 5.22 24.45 11.21
CA ALA A 4 4.87 23.91 12.52
C ALA A 4 6.05 23.14 13.14
N ASP A 5 6.28 23.29 14.45
CA ASP A 5 7.45 22.71 15.14
C ASP A 5 7.51 21.18 15.04
N ARG A 6 6.36 20.49 14.96
CA ARG A 6 6.32 19.02 14.75
C ARG A 6 6.94 18.57 13.42
N LEU A 7 7.01 19.45 12.43
CA LEU A 7 7.60 19.14 11.12
C LEU A 7 9.12 19.22 11.17
N THR A 8 9.69 19.98 12.12
CA THR A 8 11.16 20.13 12.24
C THR A 8 11.82 18.91 12.87
N THR A 9 11.04 18.06 13.55
CA THR A 9 11.52 16.83 14.19
C THR A 9 11.40 15.60 13.31
N LEU A 10 10.80 15.70 12.12
CA LEU A 10 10.69 14.57 11.20
C LEU A 10 12.08 14.23 10.64
N PRO A 11 12.54 12.98 10.76
CA PRO A 11 13.81 12.58 10.18
C PRO A 11 13.74 12.59 8.65
N PRO A 12 14.88 12.73 7.95
CA PRO A 12 14.93 12.55 6.51
C PRO A 12 14.38 11.18 6.09
N TYR A 13 13.61 11.15 4.99
CA TYR A 13 13.07 9.91 4.47
C TYR A 13 14.18 9.03 3.88
N LEU A 14 14.45 7.90 4.53
CA LEU A 14 15.55 7.01 4.18
C LEU A 14 15.49 6.52 2.73
N PHE A 15 14.30 6.11 2.27
CA PHE A 15 14.15 5.54 0.92
C PHE A 15 14.46 6.55 -0.18
N ALA A 16 14.11 7.83 -0.03
CA ALA A 16 14.49 8.87 -0.99
C ALA A 16 16.02 8.98 -1.15
N ARG A 17 16.79 8.76 -0.07
CA ARG A 17 18.27 8.77 -0.13
C ARG A 17 18.82 7.53 -0.81
N ILE A 18 18.17 6.37 -0.59
CA ILE A 18 18.52 5.11 -1.27
C ILE A 18 18.23 5.24 -2.77
N GLU A 19 17.06 5.77 -3.16
CA GLU A 19 16.69 6.03 -4.55
C GLU A 19 17.68 6.95 -5.26
N GLN A 20 18.08 8.06 -4.62
CA GLN A 20 19.12 8.96 -5.14
C GLN A 20 20.42 8.20 -5.43
N LYS A 21 20.88 7.38 -4.49
CA LYS A 21 22.13 6.62 -4.65
C LYS A 21 22.02 5.53 -5.72
N ILE A 22 20.86 4.88 -5.84
CA ILE A 22 20.60 3.91 -6.91
C ILE A 22 20.70 4.63 -8.26
N GLU A 23 20.12 5.82 -8.39
CA GLU A 23 20.16 6.58 -9.64
C GLU A 23 21.58 7.03 -10.02
N GLU A 24 22.36 7.54 -9.05
CA GLU A 24 23.79 7.86 -9.25
C GLU A 24 24.63 6.65 -9.71
N LEU A 25 24.29 5.45 -9.23
CA LEU A 25 24.99 4.21 -9.61
C LEU A 25 24.56 3.72 -11.00
N LYS A 26 23.28 3.87 -11.36
CA LYS A 26 22.79 3.59 -12.71
C LYS A 26 23.44 4.49 -13.75
N GLU A 27 23.59 5.79 -13.47
CA GLU A 27 24.32 6.72 -14.34
C GLU A 27 25.77 6.27 -14.60
N LYS A 28 26.39 5.65 -13.59
CA LYS A 28 27.73 5.04 -13.67
C LYS A 28 27.73 3.64 -14.29
N LYS A 29 26.60 3.15 -14.79
CA LYS A 29 26.42 1.80 -15.37
C LYS A 29 26.79 0.67 -14.41
N VAL A 30 26.64 0.91 -13.10
CA VAL A 30 26.80 -0.14 -12.09
C VAL A 30 25.53 -0.99 -12.08
N ASP A 31 25.69 -2.31 -12.10
CA ASP A 31 24.59 -3.25 -11.92
C ASP A 31 24.19 -3.29 -10.44
N VAL A 32 22.96 -2.82 -10.15
CA VAL A 32 22.45 -2.66 -8.78
C VAL A 32 21.38 -3.71 -8.53
N ILE A 33 21.66 -4.64 -7.62
CA ILE A 33 20.68 -5.62 -7.15
C ILE A 33 19.91 -5.00 -5.98
N SER A 34 18.60 -4.79 -6.17
CA SER A 34 17.73 -4.23 -5.13
C SER A 34 17.29 -5.32 -4.15
N LEU A 35 17.81 -5.26 -2.92
CA LEU A 35 17.40 -6.11 -1.79
C LEU A 35 16.85 -5.27 -0.62
N GLY A 36 16.63 -3.97 -0.84
CA GLY A 36 16.34 -2.99 0.22
C GLY A 36 14.87 -2.58 0.34
N ILE A 37 14.03 -2.94 -0.62
CA ILE A 37 12.60 -2.58 -0.64
C ILE A 37 11.79 -3.85 -0.39
N GLY A 38 10.86 -3.78 0.57
CA GLY A 38 10.03 -4.91 0.99
C GLY A 38 8.76 -5.10 0.16
N ASP A 39 8.70 -4.51 -1.03
CA ASP A 39 7.56 -4.66 -1.93
C ASP A 39 7.62 -6.04 -2.59
N PRO A 40 6.51 -6.80 -2.63
CA PRO A 40 6.45 -8.06 -3.36
C PRO A 40 6.78 -7.85 -4.85
N ASP A 41 7.55 -8.77 -5.42
CA ASP A 41 7.85 -8.83 -6.85
C ASP A 41 6.72 -9.48 -7.67
N LEU A 42 5.88 -10.29 -7.01
CA LEU A 42 4.72 -10.92 -7.61
C LEU A 42 3.54 -9.94 -7.75
N PRO A 43 2.82 -9.96 -8.88
CA PRO A 43 1.65 -9.12 -9.07
C PRO A 43 0.50 -9.55 -8.16
N THR A 44 -0.43 -8.62 -7.93
CA THR A 44 -1.71 -8.92 -7.28
C THR A 44 -2.43 -10.07 -8.00
N PRO A 45 -2.96 -11.09 -7.29
CA PRO A 45 -3.70 -12.19 -7.87
C PRO A 45 -4.80 -11.73 -8.86
N PRO A 46 -4.93 -12.35 -10.05
CA PRO A 46 -5.83 -11.86 -11.11
C PRO A 46 -7.29 -11.69 -10.69
N HIS A 47 -7.80 -12.58 -9.84
CA HIS A 47 -9.19 -12.53 -9.36
C HIS A 47 -9.49 -11.25 -8.55
N ILE A 48 -8.51 -10.69 -7.84
CA ILE A 48 -8.65 -9.44 -7.09
C ILE A 48 -8.74 -8.26 -8.07
N VAL A 49 -7.84 -8.23 -9.05
CA VAL A 49 -7.83 -7.18 -10.09
C VAL A 49 -9.13 -7.21 -10.89
N GLN A 50 -9.61 -8.40 -11.27
CA GLN A 50 -10.87 -8.55 -11.97
C GLN A 50 -12.05 -8.05 -11.14
N LYS A 51 -12.09 -8.37 -9.83
CA LYS A 51 -13.16 -7.90 -8.96
C LYS A 51 -13.13 -6.39 -8.77
N LEU A 52 -11.94 -5.79 -8.69
CA LEU A 52 -11.77 -4.34 -8.68
C LEU A 52 -12.36 -3.70 -9.94
N ILE A 53 -12.01 -4.21 -11.13
CA ILE A 53 -12.53 -3.69 -12.42
C ILE A 53 -14.05 -3.81 -12.46
N GLU A 54 -14.61 -4.96 -12.08
CA GLU A 54 -16.04 -5.18 -12.02
C GLU A 54 -16.73 -4.14 -11.11
N GLN A 55 -16.21 -3.93 -9.90
CA GLN A 55 -16.80 -3.03 -8.92
C GLN A 55 -16.57 -1.55 -9.23
N ALA A 56 -15.50 -1.21 -9.95
CA ALA A 56 -15.26 0.14 -10.44
C ALA A 56 -16.29 0.56 -11.52
N ASN A 57 -16.81 -0.40 -12.29
CA ASN A 57 -17.87 -0.17 -13.27
C ASN A 57 -19.27 0.00 -12.62
N ASN A 58 -19.42 -0.20 -11.32
CA ASN A 58 -20.69 -0.03 -10.61
C ASN A 58 -20.85 1.44 -10.13
N PRO A 59 -21.79 2.23 -10.66
CA PRO A 59 -21.97 3.63 -10.29
C PRO A 59 -22.33 3.86 -8.81
N GLU A 60 -22.94 2.87 -8.15
CA GLU A 60 -23.24 2.97 -6.71
C GLU A 60 -21.98 3.05 -5.85
N ASN A 61 -20.86 2.49 -6.34
CA ASN A 61 -19.57 2.54 -5.66
C ASN A 61 -18.82 3.87 -5.87
N HIS A 62 -19.34 4.79 -6.68
CA HIS A 62 -18.73 6.11 -6.92
C HIS A 62 -19.10 7.14 -5.84
N ARG A 63 -20.02 6.78 -4.94
CA ARG A 63 -20.44 7.62 -3.82
C ARG A 63 -19.50 7.45 -2.63
N TYR A 64 -19.55 8.42 -1.72
CA TYR A 64 -18.81 8.32 -0.48
C TYR A 64 -19.24 7.07 0.31
N PRO A 65 -18.29 6.23 0.74
CA PRO A 65 -18.57 5.14 1.65
C PRO A 65 -18.90 5.67 3.05
N SER A 66 -19.36 4.79 3.94
CA SER A 66 -19.43 5.12 5.36
C SER A 66 -18.04 5.45 5.90
N SER A 67 -17.96 6.38 6.87
CA SER A 67 -16.69 6.75 7.51
C SER A 67 -15.99 5.58 8.20
N ALA A 68 -16.74 4.55 8.59
CA ALA A 68 -16.22 3.33 9.20
C ALA A 68 -15.82 2.25 8.18
N GLY A 69 -15.90 2.53 6.87
CA GLY A 69 -15.68 1.56 5.79
C GLY A 69 -16.93 0.72 5.46
N MET A 70 -16.81 -0.18 4.49
CA MET A 70 -17.92 -1.04 4.04
C MET A 70 -18.16 -2.19 5.01
N MET A 71 -19.42 -2.41 5.42
CA MET A 71 -19.79 -3.53 6.31
C MET A 71 -19.42 -4.90 5.71
N ALA A 72 -19.55 -5.05 4.38
CA ALA A 72 -19.17 -6.28 3.68
C ALA A 72 -17.69 -6.63 3.86
N PHE A 73 -16.79 -5.63 3.78
CA PHE A 73 -15.36 -5.84 4.00
C PHE A 73 -15.07 -6.22 5.46
N ARG A 74 -15.71 -5.54 6.41
CA ARG A 74 -15.55 -5.83 7.85
C ARG A 74 -15.94 -7.28 8.19
N ARG A 75 -17.06 -7.76 7.65
CA ARG A 75 -17.46 -9.17 7.80
C ARG A 75 -16.45 -10.12 7.17
N ALA A 76 -15.97 -9.83 5.95
CA ALA A 76 -14.98 -10.67 5.29
C ALA A 76 -13.67 -10.80 6.10
N VAL A 77 -13.23 -9.71 6.76
CA VAL A 77 -12.08 -9.72 7.66
C VAL A 77 -12.35 -10.58 8.90
N ALA A 78 -13.50 -10.42 9.56
CA ALA A 78 -13.90 -11.23 10.71
C ALA A 78 -13.94 -12.72 10.36
N ASP A 79 -14.57 -13.07 9.24
CA ASP A 79 -14.66 -14.45 8.78
C ASP A 79 -13.26 -15.02 8.44
N TRP A 80 -12.38 -14.20 7.88
CA TRP A 80 -11.00 -14.63 7.59
C TRP A 80 -10.20 -14.85 8.88
N TYR A 81 -10.36 -13.99 9.89
CA TYR A 81 -9.77 -14.18 11.21
C TYR A 81 -10.22 -15.47 11.86
N GLN A 82 -11.52 -15.74 11.82
CA GLN A 82 -12.07 -16.99 12.36
C GLN A 82 -11.51 -18.21 11.64
N ARG A 83 -11.50 -18.22 10.30
CA ARG A 83 -10.96 -19.36 9.52
C ARG A 83 -9.46 -19.57 9.73
N ARG A 84 -8.69 -18.49 9.82
CA ARG A 84 -7.22 -18.55 9.81
C ARG A 84 -6.63 -18.74 11.20
N PHE A 85 -7.27 -18.17 12.21
CA PHE A 85 -6.75 -18.06 13.58
C PHE A 85 -7.74 -18.52 14.67
N GLN A 86 -8.99 -18.86 14.32
CA GLN A 86 -10.04 -19.23 15.29
C GLN A 86 -10.36 -18.13 16.30
N VAL A 87 -10.28 -16.87 15.85
CA VAL A 87 -10.62 -15.68 16.63
C VAL A 87 -11.89 -15.05 16.07
N GLU A 88 -12.89 -14.87 16.94
CA GLU A 88 -14.11 -14.14 16.65
C GLU A 88 -13.90 -12.64 16.92
N LEU A 89 -14.27 -11.79 15.94
CA LEU A 89 -14.13 -10.32 15.95
C LEU A 89 -15.49 -9.61 15.96
#